data_AF-A0AAD9TR27-F1
#
_entry.id   AF-A0AAD9TR27-F1
#
_cell.length_a   1.000
_cell.length_b   1.000
_cell.length_c   1.000
_cell.angle_alpha   90.00
_cell.angle_beta   90.00
_cell.angle_gamma   90.00
#
_symmetry.space_group_name_H-M   'P 1'
#
loop_
_entity.id
_entity.type
_entity.pdbx_description
1 polymer ?
#
loop_
_entity_poly.entity_id
_entity_poly.type
_entity_poly.pdbx_seq_one_letter_code
_entity_poly.pdbx_strand_id
1 'polypeptide(L)'
;MKQEGCRKDVECAFGVLQSRFAIVAGPVHFWHKHILHDIMTTCIIMHNMIIASEYEVDASIEDHMEAPTPEVEMVLDENTQFQQFLTRHREIRDKDAHIAL
;
A
#
# COMPACT_ATOMS: atom_id res chain seq x y z
N MET A 1 -14.03 27.27 26.64
CA MET A 1 -14.36 25.86 26.30
C MET A 1 -14.43 25.58 24.80
N LYS A 2 -14.92 26.48 23.93
CA LYS A 2 -15.02 26.20 22.47
C LYS A 2 -13.67 25.98 21.74
N GLN A 3 -12.64 26.75 22.09
CA GLN A 3 -11.32 26.65 21.45
C GLN A 3 -10.61 25.31 21.75
N GLU A 4 -10.78 24.81 22.97
CA GLU A 4 -10.16 23.56 23.43
C GLU A 4 -10.78 22.33 22.74
N GLY A 5 -12.11 22.33 22.52
CA GLY A 5 -12.78 21.28 21.75
C GLY A 5 -12.29 21.22 20.30
N CYS A 6 -12.26 22.37 19.63
CA CYS A 6 -11.75 22.47 18.26
C CYS A 6 -10.28 22.01 18.14
N ARG A 7 -9.43 22.39 19.09
CA ARG A 7 -8.03 21.95 19.14
C ARG A 7 -7.93 20.42 19.24
N LYS A 8 -8.77 19.82 20.09
CA LYS A 8 -8.79 18.37 20.30
C LYS A 8 -9.21 17.60 19.06
N ASP A 9 -10.21 18.10 18.32
CA ASP A 9 -10.67 17.47 17.08
C ASP A 9 -9.58 17.50 16.01
N VAL A 10 -8.87 18.64 15.89
CA VAL A 10 -7.72 18.79 14.99
C VAL A 10 -6.58 17.84 15.38
N GLU A 11 -6.23 17.76 16.66
CA GLU A 11 -5.20 16.84 17.15
C GLU A 11 -5.56 15.37 16.91
N CYS A 12 -6.83 15.01 17.12
CA CYS A 12 -7.33 13.66 16.85
C CYS A 12 -7.21 13.31 15.35
N ALA A 13 -7.70 14.19 14.47
CA ALA A 13 -7.62 13.98 13.03
C ALA A 13 -6.17 13.90 12.54
N PHE A 14 -5.30 14.77 13.07
CA PHE A 14 -3.88 14.75 12.73
C PHE A 14 -3.19 13.46 13.18
N GLY A 15 -3.51 12.95 14.37
CA GLY A 15 -3.01 11.66 14.85
C GLY A 15 -3.44 10.48 13.98
N VAL A 16 -4.68 10.48 13.48
CA VAL A 16 -5.18 9.47 12.53
C VAL A 16 -4.43 9.54 11.19
N LEU A 17 -4.18 10.74 10.68
CA LEU A 17 -3.43 10.91 9.44
C LEU A 17 -1.97 10.48 9.59
N GLN A 18 -1.33 10.73 10.73
CA GLN A 18 0.03 10.26 11.02
C GLN A 18 0.14 8.73 11.11
N SER A 19 -0.86 8.05 11.68
CA SER A 19 -0.84 6.59 11.79
C SER A 19 -1.06 5.90 10.44
N ARG A 20 -1.84 6.51 9.54
CA ARG A 20 -2.13 5.98 8.20
C ARG A 20 -1.10 6.37 7.14
N PHE A 21 -0.52 7.57 7.24
CA PHE A 21 0.39 8.10 6.21
C PHE A 21 1.75 8.48 6.82
N ALA A 22 2.77 7.64 6.60
CA ALA A 22 4.12 7.86 7.11
C ALA A 22 4.74 9.21 6.67
N ILE A 23 4.33 9.75 5.52
CA ILE A 23 4.76 11.06 5.03
C ILE A 23 4.35 12.21 5.97
N VAL A 24 3.25 12.06 6.73
CA VAL A 24 2.76 13.05 7.69
C VAL A 24 3.51 12.97 9.02
N ALA A 25 4.14 11.84 9.33
CA ALA A 25 4.94 11.64 10.54
C ALA A 25 6.39 12.14 10.40
N GLY A 26 6.85 12.38 9.18
CA GLY A 26 8.22 12.80 8.89
C GLY A 26 8.49 14.30 9.14
N PRO A 27 9.76 14.69 9.36
CA PRO A 27 10.15 16.09 9.48
C PRO A 27 9.99 16.82 8.14
N VAL A 28 9.36 18.00 8.18
CA VAL A 28 9.00 18.80 7.00
C VAL A 28 9.93 19.99 6.75
N HIS A 29 11.11 20.01 7.37
CA HIS A 29 12.02 21.17 7.40
C HIS A 29 12.39 21.76 6.03
N PHE A 30 12.40 20.95 4.96
CA PHE A 30 12.77 21.39 3.61
C PHE A 30 11.58 21.57 2.65
N TRP A 31 10.35 21.44 3.14
CA TRP A 31 9.15 21.45 2.31
C TRP A 31 8.58 22.87 2.25
N HIS A 32 8.32 23.36 1.03
CA HIS A 32 7.59 24.61 0.86
C HIS A 32 6.15 24.45 1.36
N LYS A 33 5.56 25.54 1.88
CA LYS A 33 4.20 25.56 2.42
C LYS A 33 3.15 25.03 1.43
N HIS A 34 3.30 25.31 0.14
CA HIS A 34 2.37 24.81 -0.88
C HIS A 34 2.44 23.29 -1.01
N ILE A 35 3.64 22.70 -0.98
CA ILE A 35 3.79 21.24 -1.03
C ILE A 35 3.17 20.60 0.22
N LEU A 36 3.36 21.19 1.40
CA LEU A 36 2.72 20.69 2.63
C LEU A 36 1.20 20.75 2.55
N HIS A 37 0.65 21.82 1.99
CA HIS A 37 -0.77 21.94 1.74
C HIS A 37 -1.26 20.82 0.80
N ASP A 38 -0.53 20.55 -0.28
CA ASP A 38 -0.90 19.53 -1.27
C ASP A 38 -0.81 18.12 -0.69
N ILE A 39 0.22 17.82 0.12
CA ILE A 39 0.31 16.54 0.86
C ILE A 39 -0.89 16.38 1.79
N MET A 40 -1.16 17.36 2.65
CA MET A 40 -2.25 17.28 3.62
C MET A 40 -3.60 17.11 2.92
N THR A 41 -3.83 17.86 1.84
CA THR A 41 -5.05 17.77 1.03
C THR A 41 -5.19 16.37 0.43
N THR A 42 -4.12 15.83 -0.12
CA THR A 42 -4.10 14.49 -0.72
C THR A 42 -4.36 13.41 0.34
N CYS A 43 -3.72 13.50 1.51
CA CYS A 43 -3.96 12.59 2.64
C CYS A 43 -5.41 12.61 3.13
N ILE A 44 -6.03 13.79 3.20
CA ILE A 44 -7.46 13.93 3.58
C ILE A 44 -8.36 13.29 2.53
N ILE A 45 -8.12 13.54 1.24
CA ILE A 45 -8.91 12.96 0.16
C ILE A 45 -8.78 11.43 0.17
N MET A 46 -7.55 10.91 0.23
CA MET A 46 -7.31 9.47 0.28
C MET A 46 -7.93 8.83 1.53
N HIS A 47 -7.85 9.48 2.68
CA HIS A 47 -8.50 8.99 3.91
C HIS A 47 -10.00 8.85 3.74
N ASN A 48 -10.65 9.88 3.18
CA ASN A 48 -12.08 9.87 2.93
C ASN A 48 -12.46 8.81 1.88
N MET A 49 -11.65 8.65 0.82
CA MET A 49 -11.85 7.62 -0.20
C MET A 49 -11.75 6.21 0.38
N ILE A 50 -10.77 5.95 1.25
CA ILE A 50 -10.61 4.65 1.92
C ILE A 50 -11.83 4.37 2.80
N ILE A 51 -12.27 5.32 3.62
CA ILE A 51 -13.46 5.16 4.46
C ILE A 51 -14.71 4.88 3.61
N ALA A 52 -14.90 5.63 2.52
CA ALA A 52 -16.02 5.43 1.61
C ALA A 52 -16.00 4.01 1.00
N SER A 53 -14.82 3.54 0.56
CA SER A 53 -14.67 2.19 0.00
C SER A 53 -14.90 1.08 1.04
N GLU A 54 -14.45 1.27 2.29
CA GLU A 54 -14.69 0.32 3.38
C GLU A 54 -16.19 0.24 3.71
N TYR A 55 -16.91 1.37 3.66
CA TYR A 55 -18.35 1.42 3.92
C TYR A 55 -19.20 0.82 2.77
N GLU A 56 -18.78 0.99 1.52
CA GLU A 56 -19.44 0.35 0.36
C GLU A 56 -19.29 -1.17 0.36
N VAL A 57 -18.17 -1.69 0.89
CA VAL A 57 -17.93 -3.13 1.05
C VAL A 57 -18.79 -3.73 2.17
N ASP A 58 -19.00 -3.01 3.28
CA ASP A 58 -19.85 -3.46 4.40
C ASP A 58 -21.34 -3.58 4.00
N ALA A 59 -21.79 -2.78 3.02
CA ALA A 59 -23.13 -2.90 2.46
C ALA A 59 -23.32 -4.08 1.48
N SER A 60 -22.23 -4.74 1.08
CA SER A 60 -22.21 -5.76 0.01
C SER A 60 -21.94 -7.18 0.51
N ILE A 61 -22.04 -7.46 1.81
CA ILE A 61 -21.98 -8.83 2.34
C ILE A 61 -23.33 -9.53 2.06
N GLU A 62 -23.64 -9.74 0.78
CA GLU A 62 -24.43 -10.88 0.35
C GLU A 62 -23.45 -12.02 0.08
N ASP A 63 -23.61 -13.09 0.87
CA ASP A 63 -22.95 -14.39 0.85
C ASP A 63 -22.45 -14.85 -0.54
N HIS A 64 -21.22 -14.49 -0.91
CA HIS A 64 -20.56 -15.08 -2.06
C HIS A 64 -20.01 -16.46 -1.67
N MET A 65 -20.80 -17.49 -2.00
CA MET A 65 -20.47 -18.91 -1.92
C MET A 65 -18.97 -19.19 -2.13
N GLU A 66 -18.32 -19.80 -1.15
CA GLU A 66 -16.98 -20.35 -1.28
C GLU A 66 -16.91 -21.25 -2.51
N ALA A 67 -16.07 -20.89 -3.48
CA ALA A 67 -15.69 -21.81 -4.55
C ALA A 67 -14.87 -22.96 -3.92
N PRO A 68 -15.12 -24.23 -4.29
CA PRO A 68 -14.37 -25.35 -3.73
C PRO A 68 -12.87 -25.17 -3.98
N THR A 69 -12.07 -25.24 -2.92
CA THR A 69 -10.61 -25.25 -3.04
C THR A 69 -10.18 -26.48 -3.83
N PRO A 70 -9.50 -26.34 -4.99
CA PRO A 70 -8.91 -27.49 -5.64
C PRO A 70 -7.74 -27.96 -4.77
N GLU A 71 -7.88 -29.14 -4.18
CA GLU A 71 -6.79 -29.85 -3.51
C GLU A 71 -5.74 -30.24 -4.57
N VAL A 72 -4.82 -29.32 -4.86
CA VAL A 72 -3.62 -29.63 -5.63
C VAL A 72 -2.53 -29.90 -4.62
N GLU A 73 -2.24 -31.19 -4.39
CA GLU A 73 -1.03 -31.64 -3.72
C GLU A 73 0.19 -31.13 -4.50
N MET A 74 0.73 -30.00 -4.06
CA MET A 74 1.97 -29.47 -4.58
C MET A 74 3.13 -30.25 -3.96
N VAL A 75 3.47 -31.39 -4.57
CA VAL A 75 4.81 -31.97 -4.39
C VAL A 75 5.79 -31.09 -5.16
N LEU A 76 6.09 -29.93 -4.59
CA LEU A 76 7.15 -29.05 -5.06
C LEU A 76 8.46 -29.58 -4.51
N ASP A 77 9.27 -30.22 -5.36
CA ASP A 77 10.70 -30.34 -5.08
C ASP A 77 11.32 -28.94 -5.18
N GLU A 78 11.39 -28.26 -4.05
CA GLU A 78 11.89 -26.89 -3.88
C GLU A 78 13.26 -26.68 -4.54
N ASN A 79 14.07 -27.74 -4.59
CA ASN A 79 15.37 -27.73 -5.25
C ASN A 79 15.24 -27.51 -6.77
N THR A 80 14.28 -28.16 -7.43
CA THR A 80 14.04 -27.97 -8.87
C THR A 80 13.59 -26.54 -9.19
N GLN A 81 12.73 -25.94 -8.36
CA GLN A 81 12.28 -24.55 -8.55
C GLN A 81 13.44 -23.55 -8.38
N PHE A 82 14.29 -23.76 -7.37
CA PHE A 82 15.45 -22.92 -7.14
C PHE A 82 16.47 -23.02 -8.28
N GLN A 83 16.72 -24.22 -8.82
CA GLN A 83 17.61 -24.39 -9.98
C GLN A 83 17.06 -23.71 -11.24
N GLN A 84 15.75 -23.77 -11.48
CA GLN A 84 15.10 -23.07 -12.59
C GLN A 84 15.23 -21.54 -12.45
N PHE A 85 15.09 -21.02 -11.23
CA PHE A 85 15.31 -19.60 -10.94
C PHE A 85 16.76 -19.16 -11.23
N LEU A 86 17.74 -19.92 -10.73
CA LEU A 86 19.17 -19.62 -10.96
C LEU A 86 19.54 -19.66 -12.45
N THR A 87 18.96 -20.60 -13.20
CA THR A 87 19.20 -20.73 -14.64
C THR A 87 18.69 -19.51 -15.40
N ARG A 88 17.43 -19.12 -15.21
CA ARG A 88 16.86 -17.90 -15.82
C ARG A 88 17.63 -16.64 -15.44
N HIS A 89 18.03 -16.52 -14.17
CA HIS A 89 18.79 -15.35 -13.71
C HIS A 89 20.19 -15.29 -14.34
N ARG A 90 20.77 -16.43 -14.71
CA ARG A 90 22.07 -16.48 -15.40
C ARG A 90 21.96 -16.06 -16.86
N GLU A 91 20.91 -16.49 -17.55
CA GLU A 91 20.63 -16.11 -18.95
C GLU A 91 20.42 -14.60 -19.11
N ILE A 92 19.73 -13.96 -18.16
CA ILE A 92 19.49 -12.50 -18.16
C ILE A 92 20.78 -11.71 -17.90
N ARG A 93 21.76 -12.30 -17.19
CA ARG A 93 23.00 -11.64 -16.81
C ARG A 93 24.16 -11.93 -17.76
N ASP A 94 23.92 -12.73 -18.79
CA ASP A 94 24.89 -13.01 -19.83
C ASP A 94 25.10 -11.76 -20.69
N LYS A 95 26.28 -11.14 -20.56
CA LYS A 95 26.63 -9.89 -21.23
C LYS A 95 26.95 -10.10 -22.72
N ASP A 96 27.10 -11.34 -23.17
CA ASP A 96 27.38 -11.66 -24.57
C ASP A 96 26.10 -11.66 -25.44
N ALA A 97 24.91 -11.69 -24.83
CA ALA A 97 23.63 -11.54 -25.55
C ALA A 97 23.37 -10.11 -26.08
N HIS A 98 24.19 -9.12 -25.69
CA HIS A 98 24.02 -7.72 -26.05
C HIS A 98 24.99 -7.20 -27.14
N ILE A 99 25.81 -8.07 -27.75
CA ILE A 99 26.68 -7.67 -28.87
C ILE A 99 26.41 -8.58 -30.09
N ALA A 100 25.21 -8.45 -30.65
CA ALA A 100 24.92 -8.86 -32.03
C ALA A 100 23.62 -8.19 -32.52
N LEU A 101 23.71 -6.89 -32.81
CA LEU A 101 22.83 -6.18 -33.76
C LEU A 101 23.70 -5.26 -34.61
#